data_AF-A0A963RW26-F1
#
_entry.id   AF-A0A963RW26-F1
#
_cell.length_a   1.000
_cell.length_b   1.000
_cell.length_c   1.000
_cell.angle_alpha   90.00
_cell.angle_beta   90.00
_cell.angle_gamma   90.00
#
_symmetry.space_group_name_H-M   'P 1'
#
loop_
_entity.id
_entity.type
_entity.pdbx_description
1 polymer ?
#
loop_
_entity_poly.entity_id
_entity_poly.type
_entity_poly.pdbx_seq_one_letter_code
_entity_poly.pdbx_strand_id
1 'polypeptide(L)' 'MAETLLPEFVAAMGNSPIEVNGEAVTQVGQAMLQLLVSARHSGAGANITPSPALLDAAQLAGLSTELFDEAGHD' A
#
# COMPACT_ATOMS: atom_id res chain seq x y z
N MET A 1 -18.66 29.71 -4.56
CA MET A 1 -18.32 29.38 -5.97
C MET A 1 -16.87 28.91 -6.14
N ALA A 2 -16.29 28.27 -5.12
CA ALA A 2 -15.02 27.53 -5.22
C ALA A 2 -15.24 26.04 -4.89
N GLU A 3 -16.50 25.60 -4.88
CA GLU A 3 -16.93 24.29 -4.40
C GLU A 3 -17.06 23.27 -5.54
N THR A 4 -17.16 23.75 -6.79
CA THR A 4 -17.33 22.92 -8.00
C THR A 4 -16.02 22.50 -8.65
N LEU A 5 -14.87 23.01 -8.18
CA LEU A 5 -13.57 22.66 -8.76
C LEU A 5 -12.85 21.56 -7.96
N LEU A 6 -13.23 21.33 -6.71
CA LEU A 6 -12.56 20.40 -5.82
C LEU A 6 -12.70 18.93 -6.24
N PRO A 7 -13.89 18.43 -6.65
CA PRO A 7 -14.05 17.03 -7.07
C PRO A 7 -13.26 16.73 -8.34
N GLU A 8 -13.35 17.60 -9.34
CA GLU A 8 -12.54 17.51 -10.57
C GLU A 8 -11.03 17.61 -10.28
N PHE A 9 -10.60 18.42 -9.31
CA PHE A 9 -9.19 18.49 -8.89
C PHE A 9 -8.71 17.21 -8.20
N VAL A 10 -9.54 16.61 -7.34
CA VAL A 10 -9.26 15.34 -6.67
C VAL A 10 -9.17 14.21 -7.70
N ALA A 11 -10.07 14.20 -8.68
CA ALA A 11 -10.04 13.25 -9.79
C ALA A 11 -8.80 13.43 -10.70
N ALA A 12 -8.38 14.68 -10.93
CA ALA A 12 -7.20 15.01 -11.75
C ALA A 12 -5.86 14.75 -11.06
N MET A 13 -5.82 14.66 -9.72
CA MET A 13 -4.58 14.46 -8.95
C MET A 13 -4.01 13.04 -9.06
N GLY A 14 -4.69 12.11 -9.73
CA GLY A 14 -4.19 10.76 -9.97
C GLY A 14 -4.09 9.95 -8.69
N ASN A 15 -5.22 9.40 -8.25
CA ASN A 15 -5.27 8.49 -7.10
C ASN A 15 -4.94 7.06 -7.54
N SER A 16 -3.80 6.87 -8.20
CA SER A 16 -3.31 5.52 -8.51
C SER A 16 -2.59 4.94 -7.28
N PRO A 17 -2.76 3.64 -6.99
CA PRO A 17 -2.03 2.98 -5.93
C PRO A 17 -0.52 3.16 -6.10
N ILE A 18 0.19 3.23 -4.97
CA ILE A 18 1.66 3.19 -4.98
C ILE A 18 2.08 1.78 -5.39
N GLU A 19 2.80 1.65 -6.49
CA GLU A 19 3.38 0.37 -6.92
C GLU A 19 4.72 0.14 -6.21
N VAL A 20 4.79 -0.92 -5.39
CA VAL A 20 5.99 -1.32 -4.66
C VAL A 20 6.46 -2.67 -5.19
N ASN A 21 7.55 -2.66 -5.96
CA ASN A 21 8.22 -3.91 -6.33
C ASN A 21 9.17 -4.35 -5.20
N GLY A 22 8.80 -5.43 -4.53
CA GLY A 22 9.57 -6.08 -3.48
C GLY A 22 10.16 -7.44 -3.87
N GLU A 23 10.12 -7.85 -5.15
CA GLU A 23 10.49 -9.21 -5.61
C GLU A 23 11.93 -9.61 -5.23
N ALA A 24 12.85 -8.64 -5.18
CA ALA A 24 14.25 -8.86 -4.84
C ALA A 24 14.58 -8.70 -3.33
N VAL A 25 13.59 -8.43 -2.48
CA VAL A 25 13.81 -8.25 -1.04
C VAL A 25 14.20 -9.59 -0.42
N THR A 26 15.36 -9.65 0.23
CA THR A 26 15.83 -10.86 0.93
C THR A 26 15.68 -10.76 2.45
N GLN A 27 15.53 -9.55 2.98
CA GLN A 27 15.30 -9.28 4.39
C GLN A 27 14.54 -7.97 4.57
N VAL A 28 13.62 -7.94 5.53
CA VAL A 28 12.84 -6.75 5.87
C VAL A 28 12.70 -6.63 7.38
N GLY A 29 12.77 -5.40 7.89
CA GLY A 29 12.61 -5.10 9.31
C GLY A 29 11.23 -4.49 9.62
N GLN A 30 10.91 -4.41 10.91
CA GLN A 30 9.62 -3.89 11.40
C GLN A 30 9.31 -2.47 10.92
N ALA A 31 10.27 -1.56 10.92
CA ALA A 31 10.04 -0.18 10.47
C ALA A 31 9.56 -0.12 9.00
N MET A 32 10.10 -1.00 8.15
CA MET A 32 9.73 -1.06 6.74
C MET A 32 8.32 -1.67 6.58
N LEU A 33 8.01 -2.73 7.34
CA LEU A 33 6.65 -3.29 7.37
C LEU A 33 5.60 -2.24 7.78
N GLN A 34 5.90 -1.43 8.80
CA GLN A 34 4.99 -0.35 9.24
C GLN A 34 4.84 0.76 8.19
N LEU A 35 5.92 1.06 7.45
CA LEU A 35 5.84 1.99 6.32
C LEU A 35 4.94 1.45 5.21
N LEU A 36 5.03 0.15 4.89
CA LEU A 36 4.19 -0.50 3.89
C LEU A 36 2.72 -0.53 4.32
N VAL A 37 2.44 -0.83 5.59
CA VAL A 37 1.08 -0.74 6.16
C VAL A 37 0.54 0.70 6.04
N SER A 38 1.37 1.69 6.39
CA SER A 38 0.96 3.09 6.26
C SER A 38 0.67 3.47 4.80
N ALA A 39 1.46 2.96 3.85
CA ALA A 39 1.21 3.16 2.42
C ALA A 39 -0.10 2.51 1.96
N ARG A 40 -0.40 1.30 2.44
CA ARG A 40 -1.68 0.60 2.18
C ARG A 40 -2.89 1.39 2.67
N HIS A 41 -2.75 2.14 3.77
CA HIS A 41 -3.81 2.96 4.35
C HIS A 41 -3.87 4.40 3.81
N SER A 42 -2.96 4.77 2.90
CA SER A 42 -2.86 6.14 2.39
C SER A 42 -3.52 6.29 1.02
N GLY A 43 -4.33 7.33 0.82
CA GLY A 43 -4.85 7.70 -0.50
C GLY A 43 -5.48 6.54 -1.26
N ALA A 44 -4.88 6.15 -2.40
CA ALA A 44 -5.28 5.04 -3.25
C ALA A 44 -4.83 3.65 -2.78
N GLY A 45 -4.11 3.59 -1.65
CA GLY A 45 -3.43 2.40 -1.16
C GLY A 45 -2.11 2.12 -1.88
N ALA A 46 -1.63 0.89 -1.73
CA ALA A 46 -0.41 0.40 -2.36
C ALA A 46 -0.63 -1.01 -2.91
N ASN A 47 -0.07 -1.26 -4.09
CA ASN A 47 0.06 -2.58 -4.68
C ASN A 47 1.50 -3.04 -4.45
N ILE A 48 1.67 -4.10 -3.67
CA ILE A 48 2.98 -4.59 -3.28
C ILE A 48 3.18 -5.94 -3.96
N THR A 49 4.20 -6.05 -4.79
CA THR A 49 4.65 -7.35 -5.33
C THR A 49 5.69 -7.92 -4.36
N PRO A 50 5.37 -8.95 -3.56
CA PRO A 50 6.26 -9.37 -2.49
C PRO A 50 7.26 -10.43 -2.95
N SER A 51 8.43 -10.44 -2.30
CA SER A 51 9.30 -11.61 -2.28
C SER A 51 8.84 -12.64 -1.23
N PRO A 52 9.35 -13.88 -1.27
CA PRO A 52 9.12 -14.84 -0.19
C PRO A 52 9.54 -14.32 1.19
N ALA A 53 10.68 -13.63 1.29
CA ALA A 53 11.15 -13.07 2.56
C ALA A 53 10.21 -11.99 3.11
N LEU A 54 9.57 -11.21 2.24
CA LEU A 54 8.60 -10.19 2.63
C LEU A 54 7.28 -10.84 3.10
N LEU A 55 6.82 -11.90 2.42
CA LEU A 55 5.66 -12.69 2.85
C LEU A 55 5.88 -13.32 4.23
N ASP A 56 7.01 -13.98 4.44
CA ASP A 56 7.35 -14.63 5.71
C ASP A 56 7.42 -13.61 6.86
N ALA A 57 8.05 -12.46 6.63
CA ALA A 57 8.16 -11.41 7.63
C ALA A 57 6.79 -10.80 7.98
N ALA A 58 5.93 -10.58 6.99
CA ALA A 58 4.57 -10.11 7.21
C ALA A 58 3.73 -11.14 8.00
N GLN A 59 3.90 -12.43 7.70
CA GLN A 59 3.21 -13.51 8.42
C GLN A 59 3.65 -13.60 9.87
N LEU A 60 4.96 -13.57 10.13
CA LEU A 60 5.51 -13.54 11.48
C LEU A 60 5.04 -12.32 12.28
N ALA A 61 4.82 -11.19 11.60
CA ALA A 61 4.33 -9.96 12.21
C ALA A 61 2.79 -9.90 12.34
N GLY A 62 2.05 -10.86 11.77
CA GLY A 62 0.58 -10.81 11.74
C GLY A 62 0.00 -9.74 10.83
N LEU A 63 0.75 -9.27 9.82
CA LEU A 63 0.39 -8.16 8.92
C LEU A 63 0.03 -8.62 7.50
N SER A 64 -0.03 -9.93 7.24
CA SER A 64 -0.27 -10.45 5.89
C SER A 64 -1.56 -9.93 5.25
N THR A 65 -2.66 -9.87 6.01
CA THR A 65 -3.95 -9.36 5.50
C THR A 65 -3.85 -7.87 5.17
N GLU A 66 -3.30 -7.07 6.09
CA GLU A 66 -3.15 -5.63 5.91
C GLU A 66 -2.33 -5.27 4.65
N LEU A 67 -1.27 -6.04 4.40
CA LEU A 67 -0.31 -5.79 3.35
C LEU A 67 -0.72 -6.36 1.99
N PHE A 68 -1.44 -7.48 1.94
CA PHE A 68 -1.62 -8.25 0.70
C PHE A 68 -3.05 -8.65 0.37
N ASP A 69 -4.04 -8.36 1.23
CA ASP A 69 -5.43 -8.56 0.82
C ASP A 69 -5.81 -7.55 -0.28
N GLU A 70 -6.72 -7.91 -1.19
CA GLU A 70 -7.23 -6.92 -2.14
C GLU A 70 -7.83 -5.78 -1.32
N ALA A 71 -7.45 -4.54 -1.62
CA ALA A 71 -8.02 -3.38 -0.94
C ALA A 71 -9.53 -3.39 -1.26
N GLY A 72 -10.33 -3.99 -0.38
CA GLY A 72 -11.77 -4.10 -0.51
C GLY A 72 -12.35 -2.70 -0.65
N HIS A 73 -12.78 -2.38 -1.86
CA HIS A 73 -13.60 -1.22 -2.15
C HIS A 73 -15.05 -1.69 -2.02
N ASP A 74 -15.65 -1.46 -0.85
CA ASP A 74 -17.12 -1.33 -0.72
C ASP A 74 -17.51 0.13 -0.97
#